data_AF-A0A0F0CV35-F1
#
_entry.id   AF-A0A0F0CV35-F1
#
_cell.length_a   1.000
_cell.length_b   1.000
_cell.length_c   1.000
_cell.angle_alpha   90.00
_cell.angle_beta   90.00
_cell.angle_gamma   90.00
#
_symmetry.space_group_name_H-M   'P 1'
#
loop_
_entity.id
_entity.type
_entity.pdbx_description
1 polymer ?
#
loop_
_entity_poly.entity_id
_entity_poly.type
_entity_poly.pdbx_seq_one_letter_code
_entity_poly.pdbx_strand_id
1 'polypeptide(L)'
;MREKGKVVDIKGKYIVLEIPAKSECSKNCCNCHNGKPRQINIIKTNVTGNADNINIGDSMFIEMKSQNFIIICLLLFIFPLVAFSLVLCSSYIILNDPLISFSLGAGIVFLVYIFVGIKMKKSSERFIYVVKN
;
A
#
# COMPACT_ATOMS: atom_id res chain seq x y z
N MET A 1 -1.54 11.08 7.87
CA MET A 1 -2.62 11.87 7.23
C MET A 1 -3.94 11.50 7.89
N ARG A 2 -4.78 12.50 8.19
CA ARG A 2 -6.09 12.30 8.85
C ARG A 2 -7.20 12.62 7.85
N GLU A 3 -8.15 11.71 7.66
CA GLU A 3 -9.28 11.87 6.75
C GLU A 3 -10.59 11.53 7.42
N LYS A 4 -11.67 12.22 7.08
CA LYS A 4 -13.01 11.96 7.62
C LYS A 4 -13.73 10.97 6.70
N GLY A 5 -14.26 9.89 7.26
CA GLY A 5 -15.10 8.92 6.57
C GLY A 5 -16.39 8.65 7.33
N LYS A 6 -17.39 8.10 6.65
CA LYS A 6 -18.68 7.72 7.24
C LYS A 6 -18.83 6.20 7.23
N VAL A 7 -19.32 5.62 8.33
CA VAL A 7 -19.64 4.19 8.39
C VAL A 7 -20.86 3.91 7.52
N VAL A 8 -20.68 3.12 6.46
CA VAL A 8 -21.76 2.71 5.56
C VAL A 8 -22.19 1.28 5.78
N ASP A 9 -21.32 0.42 6.33
CA ASP A 9 -21.64 -0.97 6.61
C ASP A 9 -20.74 -1.57 7.70
N ILE A 10 -21.22 -2.60 8.39
CA ILE A 10 -20.50 -3.33 9.44
C ILE A 10 -20.68 -4.84 9.17
N LYS A 11 -19.65 -5.47 8.58
CA LYS A 11 -19.64 -6.90 8.26
C LYS A 11 -18.72 -7.68 9.20
N GLY A 12 -19.28 -8.23 10.28
CA GLY A 12 -18.54 -9.08 11.22
C GLY A 12 -17.35 -8.36 11.86
N LYS A 13 -16.11 -8.70 11.49
CA LYS A 13 -14.87 -8.07 11.97
C LYS A 13 -14.51 -6.77 11.22
N TYR A 14 -15.20 -6.45 10.13
CA TYR A 14 -14.87 -5.32 9.27
C TYR A 14 -15.90 -4.20 9.37
N ILE A 15 -15.43 -2.97 9.31
CA ILE A 15 -16.21 -1.75 9.16
C ILE A 15 -15.90 -1.19 7.78
N VAL A 16 -16.93 -0.93 6.99
CA VAL A 16 -16.80 -0.29 5.68
C VAL A 16 -17.00 1.21 5.88
N LEU A 17 -15.96 1.98 5.62
CA LEU A 17 -16.01 3.43 5.64
C LEU A 17 -16.02 3.96 4.21
N GLU A 18 -16.93 4.88 3.94
CA GLU A 18 -16.94 5.68 2.72
C GLU A 18 -16.20 6.99 2.98
N ILE A 19 -15.12 7.22 2.22
CA ILE A 19 -14.38 8.48 2.23
C ILE A 19 -14.82 9.29 1.00
N PRO A 20 -15.37 10.50 1.19
CA PRO A 20 -15.70 11.37 0.07
C PRO A 20 -14.42 11.77 -0.68
N ALA A 21 -14.49 11.81 -2.01
CA ALA A 21 -13.36 12.23 -2.83
C ALA A 21 -12.98 13.68 -2.49
N LYS A 22 -11.69 13.92 -2.23
CA LYS A 22 -11.18 15.30 -2.11
C LYS A 22 -11.26 15.98 -3.47
N SER A 23 -11.88 17.17 -3.49
CA SER A 23 -12.06 18.02 -4.67
C SER A 23 -10.75 18.37 -5.38
N GLU A 24 -9.61 18.28 -4.71
CA GLU A 24 -8.29 18.60 -5.27
C GLU A 24 -7.81 17.61 -6.35
N CYS A 25 -8.24 16.35 -6.31
CA CYS A 25 -7.92 15.38 -7.36
C CYS A 25 -8.82 15.50 -8.60
N SER A 26 -9.85 16.36 -8.53
CA SER A 26 -10.90 16.48 -9.55
C SER A 26 -10.49 17.22 -10.81
N LYS A 27 -9.36 17.95 -10.83
CA LYS A 27 -9.15 18.96 -11.87
C LYS A 27 -8.04 18.71 -12.89
N ASN A 28 -7.12 17.75 -12.74
CA ASN A 28 -6.09 17.56 -13.78
C ASN A 28 -5.25 16.26 -13.79
N CYS A 29 -5.61 15.22 -13.02
CA CYS A 29 -4.86 13.95 -13.07
C CYS A 29 -5.54 12.95 -14.01
N CYS A 30 -5.15 12.95 -15.29
CA CYS A 30 -5.66 12.05 -16.34
C CYS A 30 -5.47 10.54 -16.07
N ASN A 31 -4.76 10.16 -15.00
CA ASN A 31 -4.43 8.77 -14.70
C ASN A 31 -5.16 8.18 -13.48
N CYS A 32 -5.99 8.96 -12.78
CA CYS A 32 -6.74 8.48 -11.63
C CYS A 32 -8.23 8.44 -11.94
N HIS A 33 -8.78 7.23 -12.11
CA HIS A 33 -10.23 6.94 -12.24
C HIS A 33 -11.03 7.25 -10.95
N ASN A 34 -10.55 8.17 -10.09
CA ASN A 34 -10.86 8.29 -8.67
C ASN A 34 -11.60 9.58 -8.30
N GLY A 35 -12.49 10.07 -9.16
CA GLY A 35 -13.49 11.07 -8.77
C GLY A 35 -14.65 10.49 -7.93
N LYS A 36 -14.67 9.16 -7.75
CA LYS A 36 -15.71 8.46 -6.99
C LYS A 36 -15.33 8.34 -5.51
N PRO A 37 -16.30 8.40 -4.59
CA PRO A 37 -16.05 8.09 -3.19
C PRO A 37 -15.44 6.70 -3.08
N ARG A 38 -14.41 6.58 -2.22
CA ARG A 38 -13.68 5.33 -2.04
C ARG A 38 -14.20 4.62 -0.80
N GLN A 39 -14.51 3.33 -0.95
CA GLN A 39 -14.83 2.47 0.17
C GLN A 39 -13.55 1.80 0.65
N ILE A 40 -13.29 1.89 1.95
CA ILE A 40 -12.18 1.20 2.60
C ILE A 40 -12.72 0.29 3.69
N ASN A 41 -12.19 -0.94 3.71
CA ASN A 41 -12.50 -1.92 4.74
C ASN A 41 -11.47 -1.80 5.85
N ILE A 42 -11.94 -1.62 7.09
CA ILE A 42 -11.09 -1.51 8.26
C ILE A 42 -11.45 -2.61 9.24
N ILE A 43 -10.45 -3.18 9.88
CA ILE A 43 -10.61 -4.19 10.92
C ILE A 43 -11.05 -3.49 12.22
N LYS A 44 -12.13 -3.95 12.86
CA LYS A 44 -12.66 -3.42 14.13
C LYS A 44 -11.60 -3.25 15.23
N THR A 45 -10.62 -4.14 15.28
CA THR A 45 -9.53 -4.11 16.27
C THR A 45 -8.55 -2.95 16.11
N ASN A 46 -8.58 -2.25 14.98
CA ASN A 46 -7.73 -1.08 14.74
C ASN A 46 -8.46 0.24 15.07
N VAL A 47 -9.67 0.18 15.61
CA VAL A 47 -10.39 1.36 16.10
C VAL A 47 -9.84 1.72 17.48
N THR A 48 -9.27 2.91 17.60
CA THR A 48 -8.75 3.45 18.84
C THR A 48 -9.82 4.39 19.43
N GLY A 49 -10.48 3.96 20.50
CA GLY A 49 -11.66 4.61 21.09
C GLY A 49 -12.70 3.55 21.50
N ASN A 50 -13.86 3.95 22.02
CA ASN A 50 -14.95 3.04 22.40
C ASN A 50 -15.45 2.25 21.16
N ALA A 51 -14.78 1.13 20.86
CA ALA A 51 -15.03 0.27 19.72
C ALA A 51 -16.36 -0.49 19.82
N ASP A 52 -16.94 -0.56 21.02
CA ASP A 52 -18.16 -1.30 21.32
C ASP A 52 -19.45 -0.58 20.89
N ASN A 53 -19.38 0.66 20.42
CA ASN A 53 -20.55 1.47 20.07
C ASN A 53 -20.42 2.18 18.72
N ILE A 54 -19.97 1.48 17.68
CA ILE A 54 -19.88 2.05 16.33
C ILE A 54 -21.17 1.69 15.57
N ASN A 55 -21.94 2.71 15.20
CA ASN A 55 -23.18 2.54 14.46
C ASN A 55 -23.01 2.94 12.98
N ILE A 56 -23.86 2.38 12.12
CA ILE A 56 -23.98 2.81 10.73
C ILE A 56 -24.40 4.29 10.73
N GLY A 57 -23.66 5.11 9.99
CA GLY A 57 -23.86 6.55 9.94
C GLY A 57 -22.89 7.37 10.78
N ASP A 58 -22.14 6.74 11.70
CA ASP A 58 -21.13 7.43 12.50
C ASP A 58 -20.04 8.05 11.61
N SER A 59 -19.63 9.26 11.95
CA SER A 59 -18.48 9.92 11.34
C SER A 59 -17.22 9.55 12.11
N MET A 60 -16.22 9.00 11.43
CA MET A 60 -14.96 8.62 12.05
C MET A 60 -13.76 9.20 11.29
N PHE A 61 -12.67 9.45 12.03
CA PHE A 61 -11.42 9.90 11.44
C PHE A 61 -10.50 8.71 11.20
N ILE A 62 -10.09 8.54 9.94
CA ILE A 62 -9.09 7.58 9.54
C ILE A 62 -7.73 8.25 9.64
N GLU A 63 -6.89 7.73 10.53
CA GLU A 63 -5.48 8.07 10.57
C GLU A 63 -4.68 6.97 9.88
N MET A 64 -4.17 7.31 8.70
CA MET A 64 -3.13 6.51 8.08
C MET A 64 -1.80 6.96 8.65
N LYS A 65 -1.14 6.05 9.36
CA LYS A 65 0.25 6.26 9.78
C LYS A 65 1.08 6.37 8.51
N SER A 66 1.53 7.58 8.22
CA SER A 66 2.50 7.88 7.16
C SER A 66 3.83 7.26 7.55
N GLN A 67 3.95 5.93 7.47
CA GLN A 67 5.24 5.29 7.72
C GLN A 67 6.13 5.51 6.51
N ASN A 68 7.25 6.17 6.76
CA ASN A 68 8.48 6.26 5.99
C ASN A 68 8.34 5.93 4.50
N PHE A 69 7.52 6.71 3.79
CA PHE A 69 7.38 6.63 2.33
C PHE A 69 8.76 6.65 1.66
N ILE A 70 9.67 7.44 2.21
CA ILE A 70 11.09 7.51 1.80
C ILE A 70 11.77 6.14 1.89
N ILE A 71 11.63 5.41 3.00
CA ILE A 71 12.25 4.07 3.16
C ILE A 71 11.61 3.07 2.21
N ILE A 72 10.30 3.16 1.98
CA ILE A 72 9.59 2.29 1.05
C ILE A 72 10.07 2.52 -0.38
N CYS A 73 10.20 3.79 -0.80
CA CYS A 73 10.78 4.14 -2.09
C CYS A 73 12.23 3.66 -2.18
N LEU A 74 13.04 3.90 -1.15
CA LEU A 74 14.42 3.47 -1.11
C LEU A 74 14.55 1.95 -1.27
N LEU A 75 13.67 1.18 -0.62
CA LEU A 75 13.61 -0.27 -0.75
C LEU A 75 13.12 -0.72 -2.13
N LEU A 76 12.17 -0.02 -2.75
CA LEU A 76 11.65 -0.34 -4.08
C LEU A 76 12.62 -0.04 -5.23
N PHE A 77 13.60 0.84 -5.02
CA PHE A 77 14.56 1.24 -6.04
C PHE A 77 15.96 0.69 -5.77
N ILE A 78 16.51 0.87 -4.57
CA ILE A 78 17.89 0.48 -4.28
C ILE A 78 18.01 -1.04 -4.20
N PHE A 79 17.08 -1.73 -3.55
CA PHE A 79 17.20 -3.16 -3.34
C PHE A 79 17.16 -3.97 -4.65
N PRO A 80 16.22 -3.73 -5.59
CA PRO A 80 16.25 -4.43 -6.88
C PRO A 80 17.50 -4.10 -7.70
N LEU A 81 17.99 -2.87 -7.62
CA LEU A 81 19.14 -2.42 -8.40
C LEU A 81 20.44 -3.07 -7.92
N VAL A 82 20.65 -3.16 -6.59
CA VAL A 82 21.78 -3.89 -6.01
C VAL A 82 21.70 -5.39 -6.33
N ALA A 83 20.51 -5.99 -6.20
CA ALA A 83 20.33 -7.41 -6.54
C ALA A 83 20.61 -7.68 -8.03
N PHE A 84 20.16 -6.81 -8.92
CA PHE A 84 20.42 -6.90 -10.36
C PHE A 84 21.92 -6.83 -10.66
N SER A 85 22.61 -5.82 -10.12
CA SER A 85 24.04 -5.64 -10.35
C SER A 85 24.87 -6.82 -9.85
N LEU A 86 24.54 -7.35 -8.67
CA LEU A 86 25.24 -8.52 -8.11
C LEU A 86 25.06 -9.75 -9.00
N VAL A 87 23.81 -10.07 -9.38
CA VAL A 87 23.51 -11.24 -10.22
C VAL A 87 24.15 -11.09 -11.60
N LEU A 88 24.10 -9.89 -12.20
CA LEU A 88 24.67 -9.64 -13.51
C LEU A 88 26.20 -9.81 -13.50
N CYS A 89 26.90 -9.24 -12.52
CA CYS A 89 28.34 -9.42 -12.38
C CYS A 89 28.71 -10.89 -12.11
N SER A 90 28.02 -11.57 -11.18
CA SER A 90 28.34 -12.96 -10.85
C SER A 90 28.06 -13.92 -12.00
N SER A 91 26.93 -13.73 -12.70
CA SER A 91 26.55 -14.60 -13.82
C SER A 91 27.46 -14.38 -15.03
N TYR A 92 27.89 -13.14 -15.28
CA TYR A 92 28.84 -12.85 -16.36
C TYR A 92 30.19 -13.53 -16.14
N ILE A 93 30.71 -13.51 -14.90
CA ILE A 93 31.99 -14.17 -14.57
C ILE A 93 31.90 -15.70 -14.75
N ILE A 94 30.75 -16.31 -14.44
CA ILE A 94 30.58 -17.78 -14.47
C ILE A 94 30.24 -18.29 -15.87
N LEU A 95 29.30 -17.63 -16.55
CA LEU A 95 28.72 -18.10 -17.80
C LEU A 95 29.39 -17.48 -19.03
N ASN A 96 30.08 -16.34 -18.87
CA ASN A 96 30.71 -15.57 -19.94
C ASN A 96 29.78 -15.18 -21.10
N ASP A 97 28.46 -15.28 -20.88
CA ASP A 97 27.43 -14.94 -21.86
C ASP A 97 26.63 -13.74 -21.36
N PRO A 98 26.69 -12.58 -22.05
CA PRO A 98 25.98 -11.38 -21.63
C PRO A 98 24.46 -11.51 -21.72
N LEU A 99 23.92 -12.29 -22.67
CA LEU A 99 22.47 -12.46 -22.87
C LEU A 99 21.85 -13.28 -21.75
N ILE A 100 22.52 -14.37 -21.35
CA ILE A 100 22.06 -15.24 -20.26
C ILE A 100 22.17 -14.51 -18.92
N SER A 101 23.27 -13.78 -18.71
CA SER A 101 23.52 -12.99 -17.50
C SER A 101 22.48 -11.88 -17.32
N PHE A 102 22.14 -11.18 -18.40
CA PHE A 102 21.08 -10.17 -18.39
C PHE A 102 19.71 -10.80 -18.10
N SER A 103 19.39 -11.95 -18.72
CA SER A 103 18.12 -12.65 -18.51
C SER A 103 17.94 -13.11 -17.06
N LEU A 104 19.01 -13.62 -16.44
CA LEU A 104 19.02 -13.98 -15.02
C LEU A 104 18.82 -12.76 -14.11
N GLY A 105 19.49 -11.65 -14.43
CA GLY A 105 19.29 -10.37 -13.74
C GLY A 105 17.84 -9.87 -13.84
N ALA A 106 17.24 -9.89 -15.03
CA ALA A 106 15.86 -9.48 -15.22
C ALA A 106 14.91 -10.38 -14.42
N GLY A 107 15.16 -11.69 -14.40
CA GLY A 107 14.42 -12.66 -13.60
C GLY A 107 14.48 -12.39 -12.09
N ILE A 108 15.67 -12.06 -11.55
CA ILE A 108 15.80 -11.77 -10.12
C ILE A 108 15.03 -10.50 -9.72
N VAL A 109 15.09 -9.47 -10.56
CA VAL A 109 14.37 -8.20 -10.33
C VAL A 109 12.86 -8.43 -10.32
N PHE A 110 12.37 -9.24 -11.26
CA PHE A 110 10.95 -9.59 -11.32
C PHE A 110 10.48 -10.31 -10.06
N LEU A 111 11.27 -11.29 -9.57
CA LEU A 111 11.01 -12.00 -8.32
C LEU A 111 11.01 -11.07 -7.10
N VAL A 112 11.96 -10.14 -7.03
CA VAL A 112 12.04 -9.13 -5.96
C VAL A 112 10.79 -8.27 -5.95
N TYR A 113 10.32 -7.78 -7.11
CA TYR A 113 9.11 -6.96 -7.18
C TYR A 113 7.85 -7.74 -6.76
N ILE A 114 7.72 -9.01 -7.15
CA ILE A 114 6.63 -9.87 -6.69
C ILE A 114 6.68 -10.00 -5.17
N PHE A 115 7.85 -10.30 -4.60
CA PHE A 115 8.02 -10.48 -3.16
C PHE A 115 7.69 -9.22 -2.37
N VAL A 116 8.19 -8.06 -2.82
CA VAL A 116 7.90 -6.76 -2.22
C VAL A 116 6.41 -6.43 -2.32
N GLY A 117 5.78 -6.67 -3.48
CA GLY A 117 4.35 -6.45 -3.68
C GLY A 117 3.47 -7.26 -2.72
N ILE A 118 3.79 -8.54 -2.51
CA ILE A 118 3.07 -9.42 -1.56
C ILE A 118 3.24 -8.91 -0.12
N LYS A 119 4.47 -8.55 0.28
CA LYS A 119 4.75 -8.05 1.63
C LYS A 119 4.10 -6.69 1.89
N MET A 120 4.10 -5.79 0.90
CA MET A 120 3.46 -4.47 1.02
C MET A 120 1.94 -4.58 1.12
N LYS A 121 1.30 -5.49 0.36
CA LYS A 121 -0.13 -5.77 0.47
C LYS A 121 -0.54 -6.18 1.89
N LYS A 122 0.25 -7.07 2.52
CA LYS A 122 0.05 -7.52 3.92
C LYS A 122 0.36 -6.44 4.96
N SER A 123 1.17 -5.44 4.60
CA SER A 123 1.50 -4.31 5.48
C SER A 123 0.36 -3.30 5.54
N SER A 124 -0.25 -2.97 4.39
CA SER A 124 -1.29 -1.94 4.28
C SER A 124 -2.52 -2.19 5.17
N GLU A 125 -2.82 -3.44 5.51
CA GLU A 125 -3.96 -3.80 6.37
C GLU A 125 -3.74 -3.46 7.86
N ARG A 126 -2.49 -3.20 8.29
CA ARG A 126 -2.13 -2.97 9.71
C ARG A 126 -1.96 -1.50 10.11
N PHE A 127 -2.14 -0.56 9.19
CA PHE A 127 -1.82 0.87 9.43
C PHE A 127 -3.01 1.83 9.38
N ILE A 128 -4.22 1.29 9.22
CA ILE A 128 -5.43 2.10 9.22
C ILE A 128 -6.02 2.07 10.62
N TYR A 129 -5.82 3.15 11.37
CA TYR A 129 -6.42 3.35 12.67
C TYR A 129 -7.60 4.30 12.54
N VAL A 130 -8.64 4.06 13.34
CA VAL A 130 -9.84 4.89 13.32
C VAL A 130 -10.03 5.50 14.68
N VAL A 131 -10.17 6.82 14.74
CA VAL A 131 -10.44 7.55 15.96
C VAL A 131 -11.89 8.03 15.92
N LYS A 132 -12.67 7.61 16.92
CA LYS A 132 -14.04 8.09 17.14
C LYS A 132 -13.98 9.44 17.86
N ASN A 133 -14.75 10.41 17.39
CA ASN A 133 -14.91 11.71 18.05
C ASN A 133 -15.98 11.67 19.12
#